data_AF-A0A165J0R0-F1
#
_entry.id   AF-A0A165J0R0-F1
#
_cell.length_a   1.000
_cell.length_b   1.000
_cell.length_c   1.000
_cell.angle_alpha   90.00
_cell.angle_beta   90.00
_cell.angle_gamma   90.00
#
_symmetry.space_group_name_H-M   'P 1'
#
loop_
_entity.id
_entity.type
_entity.pdbx_description
1 polymer ?
#
loop_
_entity_poly.entity_id
_entity_poly.type
_entity_poly.pdbx_seq_one_letter_code
_entity_poly.pdbx_strand_id
1 'polypeptide(L)'
;MTTASPNITLTSGAVSLMIASPILLLGTTLQVLDILPIALNTATDAYMAVLSDGKHWTTATLNGQALDAYLGGQYGVQSIVVIENYARSIMAKGQRASKKAVPLQFKA
;
A
#
# COMPACT_ATOMS: atom_id res chain seq x y z
N MET A 1 17.23 -31.39 -1.84
CA MET A 1 15.88 -31.18 -1.30
C MET A 1 15.52 -29.72 -1.56
N THR A 2 14.69 -29.42 -2.55
CA THR A 2 14.21 -28.06 -2.84
C THR A 2 12.90 -27.86 -2.10
N THR A 3 12.92 -27.08 -1.02
CA THR A 3 11.69 -26.60 -0.38
C THR A 3 10.95 -25.76 -1.41
N ALA A 4 9.76 -26.21 -1.83
CA ALA A 4 8.86 -25.40 -2.64
C ALA A 4 8.66 -24.06 -1.91
N SER A 5 9.08 -22.96 -2.54
CA SER A 5 8.73 -21.64 -2.04
C SER A 5 7.20 -21.58 -1.98
N PRO A 6 6.60 -21.13 -0.86
CA PRO A 6 5.16 -21.01 -0.80
C PRO A 6 4.71 -20.16 -1.99
N ASN A 7 3.79 -20.69 -2.80
CA ASN A 7 3.14 -19.94 -3.89
C ASN A 7 2.25 -18.88 -3.24
N ILE A 8 2.84 -17.77 -2.80
CA ILE A 8 2.10 -16.63 -2.28
C ILE A 8 1.29 -16.08 -3.45
N THR A 9 -0.03 -16.22 -3.36
CA THR A 9 -0.95 -15.85 -4.44
C THR A 9 -1.43 -14.42 -4.21
N LEU A 10 -1.20 -13.55 -5.20
CA LEU A 10 -1.73 -12.19 -5.19
C LEU A 10 -3.26 -12.21 -5.31
N THR A 11 -3.93 -11.27 -4.65
CA THR A 11 -5.38 -11.15 -4.73
C THR A 11 -5.81 -10.44 -6.02
N SER A 12 -5.74 -11.15 -7.16
CA SER A 12 -6.07 -10.64 -8.49
C SER A 12 -7.41 -9.89 -8.54
N GLY A 13 -7.41 -8.64 -9.02
CA GLY A 13 -8.60 -7.78 -9.12
C GLY A 13 -8.83 -6.90 -7.89
N ALA A 14 -8.08 -7.10 -6.80
CA ALA A 14 -8.19 -6.30 -5.59
C ALA A 14 -7.99 -4.81 -5.87
N VAL A 15 -7.02 -4.43 -6.71
CA VAL A 15 -6.76 -3.02 -7.02
C VAL A 15 -7.96 -2.36 -7.71
N SER A 16 -8.57 -3.05 -8.67
CA SER A 16 -9.78 -2.55 -9.32
C SER A 16 -10.92 -2.34 -8.32
N LEU A 17 -11.07 -3.24 -7.35
CA LEU A 17 -12.08 -3.13 -6.30
C LEU A 17 -11.76 -1.99 -5.31
N MET A 18 -10.48 -1.78 -4.97
CA MET A 18 -10.03 -0.66 -4.11
C MET A 18 -10.35 0.70 -4.74
N ILE A 19 -10.34 0.78 -6.07
CA ILE A 19 -10.68 2.00 -6.82
C ILE A 19 -12.19 2.14 -7.02
N ALA A 20 -12.91 1.04 -7.27
CA ALA A 20 -14.34 1.07 -7.56
C ALA A 20 -15.23 1.17 -6.30
N SER A 21 -14.76 0.66 -5.16
CA SER A 21 -15.56 0.53 -3.95
C SER A 21 -15.01 1.34 -2.78
N PRO A 22 -15.86 1.93 -1.91
CA PRO A 22 -15.44 2.49 -0.63
C PRO A 22 -15.14 1.41 0.42
N ILE A 23 -15.38 0.12 0.11
CA ILE A 23 -15.15 -0.99 1.04
C ILE A 23 -13.65 -1.17 1.27
N LEU A 24 -13.26 -1.18 2.55
CA LEU A 24 -11.93 -1.56 3.01
C LEU A 24 -11.64 -3.00 2.60
N LEU A 25 -10.68 -3.19 1.70
CA LEU A 25 -10.25 -4.51 1.23
C LEU A 25 -9.11 -5.04 2.10
N LEU A 26 -9.44 -5.28 3.37
CA LEU A 26 -8.51 -5.84 4.34
C LEU A 26 -8.16 -7.28 3.96
N GLY A 27 -6.92 -7.68 4.25
CA GLY A 27 -6.41 -9.01 3.94
C GLY A 27 -6.07 -9.24 2.47
N THR A 28 -6.04 -8.17 1.64
CA THR A 28 -5.62 -8.30 0.25
C THR A 28 -4.11 -8.41 0.13
N THR A 29 -3.66 -9.38 -0.66
CA THR A 29 -2.23 -9.65 -0.87
C THR A 29 -1.78 -8.98 -2.17
N LEU A 30 -0.88 -8.02 -2.06
CA LEU A 30 -0.35 -7.22 -3.18
C LEU A 30 1.18 -7.32 -3.23
N GLN A 31 1.75 -7.15 -4.41
CA GLN A 31 3.19 -7.01 -4.59
C GLN A 31 3.59 -5.54 -4.62
N VAL A 32 4.65 -5.19 -3.89
CA VAL A 32 5.30 -3.88 -4.00
C VAL A 32 6.17 -3.88 -5.25
N LEU A 33 5.82 -3.07 -6.25
CA LEU A 33 6.60 -2.93 -7.48
C LEU A 33 7.72 -1.90 -7.33
N ASP A 34 7.46 -0.83 -6.60
CA ASP A 34 8.41 0.27 -6.41
C ASP A 34 8.07 1.08 -5.15
N ILE A 35 9.04 1.81 -4.61
CA ILE A 35 8.85 2.76 -3.50
C ILE A 35 9.64 4.03 -3.80
N LEU A 36 8.93 5.16 -3.88
CA LEU A 36 9.48 6.44 -4.29
C LEU A 36 9.33 7.47 -3.16
N PRO A 37 10.36 8.28 -2.85
CA PRO A 37 10.18 9.44 -1.99
C PRO A 37 9.27 10.46 -2.70
N ILE A 38 8.36 11.07 -1.95
CA ILE A 38 7.48 12.14 -2.41
C ILE A 38 7.66 13.37 -1.52
N ALA A 39 7.75 14.54 -2.14
CA ALA A 39 7.76 15.80 -1.42
C ALA A 39 6.34 16.14 -0.96
N LEU A 40 6.10 16.11 0.34
CA LEU A 40 4.96 16.84 0.91
C LEU A 40 5.40 18.28 1.12
N ASN A 41 4.46 19.23 1.08
CA ASN A 41 4.72 20.65 1.35
C ASN A 41 5.15 20.94 2.82
N THR A 42 5.61 19.91 3.52
CA THR A 42 6.03 19.85 4.92
C THR A 42 7.40 19.18 4.97
N ALA A 43 8.24 19.52 5.96
CA ALA A 43 9.60 18.98 6.14
C ALA A 43 9.65 17.49 6.55
N THR A 44 8.65 16.70 6.19
CA THR A 44 8.53 15.28 6.53
C THR A 44 8.70 14.47 5.26
N ASP A 45 9.71 13.60 5.25
CA ASP A 45 9.89 12.63 4.18
C ASP A 45 8.66 11.73 4.11
N ALA A 46 8.01 11.72 2.96
CA ALA A 46 6.92 10.81 2.68
C ALA A 46 7.35 9.88 1.55
N TYR A 47 6.82 8.66 1.59
CA TYR A 47 7.12 7.65 0.59
C TYR A 47 5.82 7.17 -0.03
N MET A 48 5.88 6.82 -1.30
CA MET A 48 4.76 6.27 -2.06
C MET A 48 5.16 4.89 -2.56
N ALA A 49 4.39 3.87 -2.19
CA ALA A 49 4.53 2.53 -2.73
C ALA A 49 3.65 2.36 -3.97
N VAL A 50 4.20 1.72 -5.00
CA VAL A 50 3.47 1.19 -6.15
C VAL A 50 3.11 -0.26 -5.82
N LEU A 51 1.81 -0.57 -5.78
CA LEU A 51 1.28 -1.87 -5.38
C LEU A 51 0.56 -2.53 -6.54
N SER A 52 0.71 -3.85 -6.71
CA SER A 52 0.14 -4.64 -7.80
C SER A 52 -0.62 -5.86 -7.29
N ASP A 53 -1.77 -6.13 -7.91
CA ASP A 53 -2.52 -7.38 -7.71
C ASP A 53 -2.18 -8.46 -8.76
N GLY A 54 -1.16 -8.22 -9.59
CA GLY A 54 -0.75 -9.08 -10.71
C GLY A 54 -1.47 -8.80 -12.03
N LYS A 55 -2.51 -7.96 -12.04
CA LYS A 55 -3.23 -7.52 -13.25
C LYS A 55 -3.32 -6.00 -13.37
N HIS A 56 -3.47 -5.33 -12.24
CA HIS A 56 -3.58 -3.89 -12.12
C HIS A 56 -2.61 -3.40 -11.05
N TRP A 57 -2.34 -2.10 -11.07
CA TRP A 57 -1.50 -1.44 -10.10
C TRP A 57 -2.15 -0.17 -9.58
N THR A 58 -1.75 0.23 -8.37
CA THR A 58 -2.17 1.46 -7.70
C THR A 58 -1.01 2.05 -6.91
N THR A 59 -1.18 3.26 -6.42
CA THR A 59 -0.20 3.94 -5.55
C THR A 59 -0.79 4.17 -4.16
N ALA A 60 0.01 3.98 -3.12
CA ALA A 60 -0.35 4.27 -1.75
C ALA A 60 0.75 5.06 -1.04
N THR A 61 0.39 6.14 -0.38
CA THR A 61 1.32 6.85 0.51
C THR A 61 1.56 6.03 1.77
N LEU A 62 2.83 5.77 2.08
CA LEU A 62 3.25 5.13 3.30
C LEU A 62 3.16 6.11 4.47
N ASN A 63 2.54 5.68 5.56
CA ASN A 63 2.40 6.46 6.79
C ASN A 63 2.37 5.54 8.01
N GLY A 64 2.63 6.10 9.19
CA GLY A 64 2.60 5.35 10.45
C GLY A 64 3.44 4.07 10.38
N GLN A 65 2.86 2.96 10.81
CA GLN A 65 3.58 1.69 10.91
C GLN A 65 4.04 1.14 9.56
N ALA A 66 3.33 1.44 8.47
CA ALA A 66 3.78 1.08 7.12
C ALA A 66 5.08 1.77 6.73
N LEU A 67 5.22 3.05 7.08
CA LEU A 67 6.44 3.79 6.84
C LEU A 67 7.56 3.29 7.75
N ASP A 68 7.27 3.09 9.04
CA ASP A 68 8.26 2.58 10.01
C ASP A 68 8.78 1.19 9.61
N ALA A 69 7.91 0.31 9.13
CA ALA A 69 8.29 -1.03 8.65
C ALA A 69 9.15 -0.97 7.38
N TYR A 70 8.89 -0.04 6.45
CA TYR A 70 9.75 0.17 5.29
C TYR A 70 11.12 0.72 5.70
N LEU A 71 11.16 1.77 6.52
CA LEU A 71 12.42 2.37 6.99
C LEU A 71 13.23 1.39 7.86
N GLY A 72 12.56 0.50 8.58
CA GLY A 72 13.17 -0.60 9.32
C GLY A 72 13.58 -1.81 8.46
N GLY A 73 13.38 -1.77 7.14
CA GLY A 73 13.79 -2.82 6.20
C GLY A 73 12.95 -4.09 6.24
N GLN A 74 11.74 -4.05 6.78
CA GLN A 74 10.87 -5.23 6.90
C GLN A 74 10.20 -5.62 5.57
N TYR A 75 10.02 -4.66 4.67
CA TYR A 75 9.61 -4.90 3.29
C TYR A 75 10.24 -3.86 2.37
N GLY A 76 10.21 -4.12 1.07
CA GLY A 76 10.74 -3.23 0.06
C GLY A 76 10.24 -3.61 -1.34
N VAL A 77 10.99 -3.18 -2.35
CA VAL A 77 10.69 -3.51 -3.75
C VAL A 77 10.66 -5.03 -3.94
N GLN A 78 9.66 -5.52 -4.67
CA GLN A 78 9.32 -6.93 -4.91
C GLN A 78 8.73 -7.70 -3.71
N SER A 79 8.64 -7.10 -2.53
CA SER A 79 7.99 -7.75 -1.39
C SER A 79 6.50 -7.99 -1.65
N ILE A 80 5.97 -9.08 -1.11
CA ILE A 80 4.54 -9.35 -1.10
C ILE A 80 3.99 -8.96 0.28
N VAL A 81 3.01 -8.08 0.30
CA VAL A 81 2.43 -7.48 1.51
C VAL A 81 0.94 -7.76 1.59
N VAL A 82 0.45 -7.89 2.83
CA VAL A 82 -0.99 -8.06 3.11
C VAL A 82 -1.52 -6.74 3.65
N ILE A 83 -2.50 -6.15 2.98
CA ILE A 83 -3.08 -4.86 3.35
C ILE A 83 -4.01 -5.06 4.56
N GLU A 84 -3.59 -4.64 5.75
CA GLU A 84 -4.42 -4.74 6.98
C GLU A 84 -5.29 -3.51 7.24
N ASN A 85 -4.96 -2.38 6.60
CA ASN A 85 -5.75 -1.16 6.64
C ASN A 85 -5.55 -0.41 5.30
N TYR A 86 -6.52 0.39 4.87
CA TYR A 86 -6.41 1.23 3.67
C TYR A 86 -7.39 2.40 3.74
N ALA A 87 -6.88 3.61 3.92
CA ALA A 87 -7.70 4.82 3.83
C ALA A 87 -7.62 5.40 2.41
N ARG A 88 -8.76 5.38 1.70
CA ARG A 88 -8.85 6.03 0.39
C ARG A 88 -8.98 7.55 0.55
N SER A 89 -7.99 8.30 0.09
CA SER A 89 -8.13 9.74 -0.10
C SER A 89 -8.67 10.01 -1.50
N ILE A 90 -9.97 10.33 -1.60
CA ILE A 90 -10.57 10.81 -2.86
C ILE A 90 -10.39 12.32 -2.89
N MET A 91 -9.44 12.81 -3.69
CA MET A 91 -9.42 14.24 -4.02
C MET A 91 -10.57 14.52 -4.99
N ALA A 92 -11.72 14.95 -4.46
CA ALA A 92 -12.75 15.56 -5.30
C ALA A 92 -12.15 16.79 -5.97
N LYS A 93 -12.38 16.93 -7.28
CA LYS A 93 -11.92 18.07 -8.09
C LYS A 93 -12.34 19.37 -7.37
N GLY A 94 -11.39 20.07 -6.72
CA GLY A 94 -11.61 21.34 -6.03
C GLY A 94 -11.92 21.32 -4.53
N GLN A 95 -11.82 20.21 -3.79
CA GLN A 95 -11.95 20.22 -2.32
C GLN A 95 -10.71 19.66 -1.60
N ARG A 96 -10.25 20.40 -0.57
CA ARG A 96 -9.13 20.05 0.31
C ARG A 96 -9.41 18.69 0.98
N ALA A 97 -8.44 17.77 0.89
CA ALA A 97 -8.48 16.47 1.56
C ALA A 97 -8.78 16.64 3.07
N SER A 98 -9.84 15.99 3.54
CA SER A 98 -10.25 15.98 4.94
C SER A 98 -9.16 15.30 5.80
N LYS A 99 -8.73 15.99 6.86
CA LYS A 99 -7.63 15.63 7.77
C LYS A 99 -7.97 14.46 8.70
N LYS A 100 -8.19 13.25 8.18
CA LYS A 100 -8.15 12.04 9.01
C LYS A 100 -7.55 10.88 8.21
N ALA A 101 -6.23 10.93 8.04
CA ALA A 101 -5.46 9.74 7.70
C ALA A 101 -5.35 8.87 8.96
N VAL A 102 -5.88 7.65 8.90
CA VAL A 102 -5.69 6.63 9.94
C VAL A 102 -4.53 5.73 9.49
N PRO A 103 -3.57 5.39 10.38
CA PRO A 103 -2.33 4.72 9.99
C PRO A 103 -2.57 3.30 9.48
N LEU A 104 -1.76 2.91 8.49
CA LEU A 104 -1.65 1.54 8.04
C LEU A 104 -0.80 0.73 9.02
N GLN A 105 -1.29 -0.44 9.42
CA GLN A 105 -0.59 -1.43 10.24
C GLN A 105 -0.22 -2.62 9.36
N PHE A 106 0.93 -3.26 9.63
CA PHE A 106 1.36 -4.50 8.98
C PHE A 106 1.98 -5.41 10.03
N LYS A 107 1.68 -6.72 9.97
CA LYS A 107 2.30 -7.76 10.79
C LYS A 107 3.23 -8.64 9.96
N ALA A 108 4.41 -8.94 10.51
CA ALA A 108 5.42 -9.86 9.96
C ALA A 108 5.03 -11.34 10.14
#